data_AF-J0L584-F1
#
_entry.id   AF-J0L584-F1
#
_cell.length_a   1.000
_cell.length_b   1.000
_cell.length_c   1.000
_cell.angle_alpha   90.00
_cell.angle_beta   90.00
_cell.angle_gamma   90.00
#
_symmetry.space_group_name_H-M   'P 1'
#
loop_
_entity.id
_entity.type
_entity.pdbx_description
1 polymer ?
#
loop_
_entity_poly.entity_id
_entity_poly.type
_entity_poly.pdbx_seq_one_letter_code
_entity_poly.pdbx_strand_id
1 'polypeptide(L)' 'MANGKISDWDNRKIDERAPAGAGGKYTHYCFGTVSLVPLEEGKYEIVDLAFFNRAVGWCPIVVDGEYGPVGSFWDEEE' A
#
# COMPACT_ATOMS: atom_id res chain seq x y z
N MET A 1 -12.73 -0.53 -16.63
CA MET A 1 -11.94 -0.55 -15.38
C MET A 1 -10.47 -0.43 -15.76
N ALA A 2 -9.74 0.51 -15.16
CA ALA A 2 -8.30 0.60 -15.33
C ALA A 2 -7.62 -0.53 -14.52
N ASN A 3 -6.60 -1.14 -15.08
CA ASN A 3 -5.73 -2.09 -14.37
C ASN A 3 -4.27 -1.78 -14.70
N GLY A 4 -3.36 -2.21 -13.85
CA GLY A 4 -1.93 -1.98 -14.00
C GLY A 4 -1.12 -2.97 -13.18
N LYS A 5 0.19 -2.99 -13.40
CA LYS A 5 1.14 -3.80 -12.65
C LYS A 5 2.19 -2.89 -12.04
N ILE A 6 2.49 -3.10 -10.77
CA ILE A 6 3.54 -2.37 -10.06
C ILE A 6 4.83 -3.20 -10.16
N SER A 7 5.92 -2.57 -10.58
CA SER A 7 7.27 -3.13 -10.49
C SER A 7 7.88 -2.82 -9.12
N ASP A 8 8.93 -3.55 -8.73
CA ASP A 8 9.71 -3.26 -7.51
C ASP A 8 8.90 -3.30 -6.20
N TRP A 9 7.80 -4.05 -6.23
CA TRP A 9 6.90 -4.25 -5.11
C TRP A 9 7.49 -5.24 -4.09
N ASP A 10 7.86 -4.75 -2.91
CA ASP A 10 8.28 -5.58 -1.78
C ASP A 10 7.14 -5.78 -0.78
N ASN A 11 6.55 -6.98 -0.76
CA ASN A 11 5.45 -7.32 0.14
C ASN A 11 5.78 -7.04 1.62
N ARG A 12 7.04 -7.21 2.05
CA ARG A 12 7.42 -6.96 3.46
C ARG A 12 7.22 -5.51 3.84
N LYS A 13 7.61 -4.59 2.96
CA LYS A 13 7.42 -3.14 3.20
C LYS A 13 5.94 -2.76 3.26
N ILE A 14 5.07 -3.50 2.58
CA ILE A 14 3.63 -3.28 2.63
C ILE A 14 3.05 -3.82 3.94
N ASP A 15 3.44 -5.03 4.33
CA ASP A 15 2.97 -5.69 5.55
C ASP A 15 3.37 -4.92 6.82
N GLU A 16 4.51 -4.23 6.79
CA GLU A 16 4.92 -3.26 7.82
C GLU A 16 3.99 -2.04 7.93
N ARG A 17 3.26 -1.70 6.86
CA ARG A 17 2.50 -0.43 6.73
C ARG A 17 1.00 -0.63 6.67
N ALA A 18 0.53 -1.82 6.34
CA ALA A 18 -0.87 -2.20 6.41
C ALA A 18 -0.97 -3.63 6.94
N PRO A 19 -1.84 -3.89 7.95
CA PRO A 19 -2.10 -5.25 8.39
C PRO A 19 -2.65 -6.07 7.22
N ALA A 20 -2.05 -7.23 6.96
CA ALA A 20 -2.57 -8.18 5.99
C ALA A 20 -3.99 -8.60 6.35
N GLY A 21 -4.86 -8.70 5.34
CA GLY A 21 -6.22 -9.18 5.52
C GLY A 21 -6.26 -10.69 5.76
N ALA A 22 -7.29 -11.17 6.46
CA ALA A 22 -7.52 -12.59 6.67
C ALA A 22 -8.08 -13.28 5.41
N GLY A 23 -7.20 -13.68 4.49
CA GLY A 23 -7.39 -14.85 3.62
C GLY A 23 -7.99 -14.64 2.23
N GLY A 24 -7.24 -15.08 1.20
CA GLY A 24 -7.67 -15.17 -0.20
C GLY A 24 -6.48 -15.27 -1.17
N LYS A 25 -6.73 -15.11 -2.48
CA LYS A 25 -5.66 -15.02 -3.50
C LYS A 25 -4.74 -13.79 -3.34
N TYR A 26 -5.17 -12.81 -2.54
CA TYR A 26 -4.49 -11.53 -2.35
C TYR A 26 -4.26 -11.26 -0.86
N THR A 27 -3.03 -10.89 -0.49
CA THR A 27 -2.64 -10.52 0.88
C THR A 27 -3.36 -9.26 1.37
N HIS A 28 -3.56 -8.29 0.47
CA HIS A 28 -4.17 -6.98 0.76
C HIS A 28 -5.38 -6.72 -0.15
N TYR A 29 -6.48 -7.44 0.07
CA TYR A 29 -7.74 -7.15 -0.62
C TYR A 29 -8.55 -6.08 0.13
N CYS A 30 -8.34 -4.81 -0.24
CA CYS A 30 -8.91 -3.66 0.45
C CYS A 30 -9.29 -2.51 -0.51
N PHE A 31 -9.97 -1.49 0.01
CA PHE A 31 -10.07 -0.21 -0.69
C PHE A 31 -8.73 0.51 -0.60
N GLY A 32 -8.34 1.22 -1.66
CA GLY A 32 -7.12 1.99 -1.66
C GLY A 32 -7.23 3.23 -2.55
N THR A 33 -6.36 4.20 -2.28
CA THR A 33 -6.17 5.37 -3.12
C THR A 33 -4.77 5.33 -3.71
N VAL A 34 -4.65 5.73 -4.97
CA VAL A 34 -3.36 5.82 -5.66
C VAL A 34 -3.30 7.14 -6.42
N SER A 35 -2.24 7.89 -6.19
CA SER A 35 -1.87 9.09 -6.95
C SER A 35 -0.73 8.72 -7.89
N LEU A 36 -0.89 9.05 -9.17
CA LEU A 36 0.04 8.67 -10.23
C LEU A 36 0.55 9.92 -10.96
N VAL A 37 1.85 9.97 -11.23
CA VAL A 37 2.48 10.96 -12.11
C VAL A 37 2.96 10.26 -13.38
N PRO A 38 2.65 10.80 -14.58
CA PRO A 38 3.13 10.20 -15.83
C PRO A 38 4.65 10.31 -15.95
N LEU A 39 5.30 9.18 -16.25
CA LEU A 39 6.73 9.14 -16.59
C LEU A 39 6.93 9.04 -18.10
N GLU A 40 6.26 8.07 -18.71
CA GLU A 40 6.30 7.77 -20.14
C GLU A 40 4.93 7.21 -20.57
N GLU A 41 4.75 6.97 -21.87
CA GLU A 41 3.52 6.34 -22.37
C GLU A 41 3.27 4.98 -21.70
N GLY A 42 2.18 4.90 -20.93
CA GLY A 42 1.80 3.69 -20.20
C GLY A 42 2.61 3.39 -18.94
N LYS A 43 3.52 4.29 -18.52
CA LYS A 43 4.29 4.17 -17.27
C LYS A 43 4.02 5.36 -16.36
N TYR A 44 3.78 5.05 -15.09
CA TYR A 44 3.45 6.03 -14.08
C TYR A 44 4.25 5.73 -12.81
N GLU A 45 4.68 6.79 -12.15
CA GLU A 45 5.22 6.74 -10.81
C GLU A 45 4.08 6.83 -9.80
N ILE A 46 4.13 6.00 -8.76
CA ILE A 46 3.22 6.10 -7.62
C ILE A 46 3.81 7.12 -6.66
N VAL A 47 3.16 8.27 -6.53
CA VAL A 47 3.59 9.32 -5.59
C VAL A 47 2.90 9.20 -4.23
N ASP A 48 1.65 8.74 -4.21
CA ASP A 48 0.95 8.40 -2.97
C ASP A 48 0.18 7.10 -3.14
N LEU A 49 0.22 6.27 -2.10
CA LEU A 49 -0.54 5.04 -2.01
C LEU A 49 -1.02 4.85 -0.58
N ALA A 50 -2.31 4.63 -0.40
CA ALA A 50 -2.87 4.30 0.91
C ALA A 50 -3.89 3.17 0.82
N PHE A 51 -3.87 2.28 1.80
CA PHE A 51 -4.83 1.20 1.96
C PHE A 51 -5.79 1.52 3.09
N PHE A 52 -7.07 1.20 2.92
CA PHE A 52 -8.05 1.33 3.98
C PHE A 52 -8.24 -0.01 4.68
N ASN A 53 -7.88 -0.05 5.96
CA ASN A 53 -8.15 -1.16 6.85
C ASN A 53 -9.27 -0.77 7.83
N ARG A 54 -10.23 -1.67 8.05
CA ARG A 54 -11.39 -1.40 8.91
C ARG A 54 -11.04 -1.20 10.39
N ALA A 55 -9.96 -1.80 10.86
CA ALA A 55 -9.55 -1.75 12.26
C ALA A 55 -8.72 -0.48 12.56
N VAL A 56 -7.86 -0.07 11.64
CA VAL A 56 -6.83 0.97 11.87
C VAL A 56 -6.99 2.20 10.98
N GLY A 57 -7.96 2.20 10.06
CA GLY A 57 -8.23 3.31 9.15
C GLY A 57 -7.32 3.32 7.92
N TRP A 58 -6.95 4.52 7.47
CA TRP A 58 -6.07 4.70 6.32
C TRP A 58 -4.60 4.45 6.70
N CYS A 59 -4.02 3.46 6.04
CA CYS A 59 -2.62 3.06 6.13
C CYS A 59 -1.84 3.70 4.97
N PRO A 60 -1.03 4.75 5.21
CA PRO A 60 -0.16 5.30 4.18
C PRO A 60 0.96 4.30 3.86
N ILE A 61 1.07 3.90 2.59
CA ILE A 61 2.07 2.96 2.09
C ILE A 61 3.21 3.72 1.41
N VAL A 62 2.87 4.65 0.52
CA VAL A 62 3.79 5.54 -0.18
C VAL A 62 3.33 6.98 0.07
N VAL A 63 4.27 7.85 0.42
CA VAL A 63 4.07 9.29 0.65
C VAL A 63 5.19 10.03 -0.05
N ASP A 64 4.85 10.96 -0.94
CA ASP A 64 5.81 11.75 -1.71
C ASP A 64 6.82 10.88 -2.51
N GLY A 65 6.36 9.74 -3.05
CA GLY A 65 7.17 8.81 -3.85
C GLY A 65 8.02 7.82 -3.04
N GLU A 66 8.08 7.98 -1.72
CA GLU A 66 8.86 7.12 -0.83
C GLU A 66 7.96 6.27 0.05
N TYR A 67 8.49 5.15 0.55
CA TYR A 67 7.76 4.34 1.51
C TYR A 67 7.46 5.15 2.78
N GLY A 68 6.18 5.19 3.15
CA GLY A 68 5.70 5.89 4.33
C GLY A 68 6.22 5.30 5.64
N PRO A 69 5.83 5.86 6.80
CA PRO A 69 6.21 5.30 8.10
C PRO A 69 5.63 3.89 8.28
N VAL A 70 6.40 3.02 8.94
CA VAL A 70 5.90 1.72 9.43
C VAL A 70 4.72 1.99 10.37
N GLY A 71 3.66 1.20 10.24
CA GLY A 71 2.48 1.41 11.05
C GLY A 71 2.59 0.73 12.41
N SER A 72 2.06 1.40 13.44
CA SER A 72 2.01 0.91 14.82
C SER A 72 0.72 0.13 15.03
N PHE A 73 0.61 -1.06 14.43
CA PHE A 73 -0.62 -1.87 14.49
C PHE A 73 -0.54 -3.05 15.44
N TRP A 74 0.68 -3.51 15.72
CA TRP A 74 0.97 -4.61 16.62
C TRP A 74 1.49 -3.97 17.90
N ASP A 75 0.74 -4.05 19.00
CA ASP A 75 1.34 -3.82 20.30
C ASP A 75 2.48 -4.84 20.45
N GLU A 76 3.68 -4.38 20.78
CA GLU A 76 4.74 -5.27 21.26
C GLU A 76 4.21 -5.85 22.58
N GLU A 77 3.72 -7.10 22.57
CA GLU A 77 3.47 -7.84 23.81
C GLU A 77 4.83 -7.96 24.53
N GLU A 78 5.00 -7.20 25.63
CA GLU A 78 6.10 -7.36 26.61
C GLU A 78 6.09 -8.74 27.27
#